data_AF-A0A926SIC6-F1
#
_entry.id   AF-A0A926SIC6-F1
#
_cell.length_a   1.000
_cell.length_b   1.000
_cell.length_c   1.000
_cell.angle_alpha   90.00
_cell.angle_beta   90.00
_cell.angle_gamma   90.00
#
_symmetry.space_group_name_H-M   'P 1'
#
loop_
_entity.id
_entity.type
_entity.pdbx_description
1 polymer ?
#
loop_
_entity_poly.entity_id
_entity_poly.type
_entity_poly.pdbx_seq_one_letter_code
_entity_poly.pdbx_strand_id
1 'polypeptide(L)'
;MSHRLMMNRDLSSLSRWLIKRSIVLGAFSSIAVLAGWAPNLSAPSIAQMFDSSASAQESSFTRYVRSAVALEQRRQALQSQLQQATGGNVPSGVCQNINQVNGGARDRVRGLCQQFRQSFYDILASQNPKLTPEEFNSFQSQVGSRQMCDRVAQEARRLKLGEISCKDAK
;
A
#
# COMPACT_ATOMS: atom_id res chain seq x y z
N MET A 1 -15.62 -25.00 45.92
CA MET A 1 -14.20 -24.60 45.89
C MET A 1 -13.89 -24.04 44.51
N SER A 2 -13.66 -22.72 44.44
CA SER A 2 -13.11 -21.99 43.30
C SER A 2 -11.74 -22.53 42.88
N HIS A 3 -11.43 -22.53 41.59
CA HIS A 3 -10.56 -21.51 40.99
C HIS A 3 -10.48 -21.62 39.46
N ARG A 4 -10.51 -20.45 38.82
CA ARG A 4 -10.24 -20.15 37.41
C ARG A 4 -8.96 -20.81 36.90
N LEU A 5 -8.96 -21.19 35.62
CA LEU A 5 -7.92 -20.75 34.70
C LEU A 5 -8.57 -20.19 33.42
N MET A 6 -8.30 -18.90 33.21
CA MET A 6 -8.69 -18.11 32.07
C MET A 6 -7.77 -18.37 30.87
N MET A 7 -8.36 -18.18 29.69
CA MET A 7 -7.79 -17.54 28.50
C MET A 7 -6.52 -18.16 27.90
N ASN A 8 -6.69 -18.78 26.73
CA ASN A 8 -5.62 -18.84 25.74
C ASN A 8 -6.12 -18.41 24.35
N ARG A 9 -5.93 -17.12 24.08
CA ARG A 9 -5.62 -16.47 22.79
C ARG A 9 -6.09 -17.17 21.49
N ASP A 10 -7.35 -16.94 21.12
CA ASP A 10 -7.79 -16.99 19.72
C ASP A 10 -7.64 -15.61 19.05
N LEU A 11 -6.39 -15.17 18.88
CA LEU A 11 -6.06 -14.04 17.98
C LEU A 11 -5.75 -14.51 16.54
N SER A 12 -5.80 -15.83 16.29
CA SER A 12 -5.41 -16.46 15.02
C SER A 12 -6.58 -16.78 14.07
N SER A 13 -7.82 -16.55 14.48
CA SER A 13 -9.01 -16.84 13.66
C SER A 13 -9.52 -15.63 12.87
N LEU A 14 -9.29 -14.41 13.36
CA LEU A 14 -9.69 -13.18 12.66
C LEU A 14 -8.83 -12.87 11.43
N SER A 15 -7.58 -13.36 11.38
CA SER A 15 -6.66 -13.12 10.25
C SER A 15 -6.96 -14.00 9.02
N ARG A 16 -7.72 -15.09 9.17
CA ARG A 16 -8.04 -16.02 8.08
C ARG A 16 -9.26 -15.61 7.25
N TRP A 17 -10.08 -14.67 7.73
CA TRP A 17 -11.37 -14.35 7.12
C TRP A 17 -11.36 -13.14 6.16
N LEU A 18 -10.21 -12.50 5.95
CA LEU A 18 -10.11 -11.30 5.10
C LEU A 18 -9.47 -11.53 3.72
N ILE A 19 -9.22 -12.77 3.31
CA ILE A 19 -8.44 -13.07 2.11
C ILE A 19 -9.35 -13.42 0.92
N LYS A 20 -10.16 -12.46 0.45
CA LYS A 20 -10.84 -12.54 -0.86
C LYS A 20 -11.02 -11.16 -1.53
N ARG A 21 -10.04 -10.27 -1.41
CA ARG A 21 -10.00 -9.06 -2.26
C ARG A 21 -8.79 -9.15 -3.18
N SER A 22 -9.08 -9.37 -4.46
CA SER A 22 -8.11 -9.21 -5.55
C SER A 22 -7.64 -7.76 -5.57
N ILE A 23 -6.37 -7.52 -5.24
CA ILE A 23 -5.73 -6.21 -5.39
C ILE A 23 -5.35 -6.03 -6.87
N VAL A 24 -5.90 -5.02 -7.54
CA VAL A 24 -5.63 -4.73 -8.96
C VAL A 24 -4.41 -3.81 -9.09
N LEU A 25 -3.48 -4.12 -9.99
CA LEU A 25 -2.23 -3.40 -10.22
C LEU A 25 -2.34 -1.87 -10.40
N GLY A 26 -3.36 -1.38 -11.10
CA GLY A 26 -3.57 0.06 -11.31
C GLY A 26 -3.70 0.85 -10.00
N ALA A 27 -3.97 0.13 -8.91
CA ALA A 27 -4.06 0.67 -7.58
C ALA A 27 -2.68 0.99 -6.98
N PHE A 28 -1.64 0.16 -7.23
CA PHE A 28 -0.28 0.43 -6.75
C PHE A 28 0.34 1.67 -7.41
N SER A 29 0.14 1.84 -8.73
CA SER A 29 0.63 3.02 -9.46
C SER A 29 0.05 4.34 -8.94
N SER A 30 -1.18 4.31 -8.39
CA SER A 30 -1.84 5.50 -7.85
C SER A 30 -1.37 5.90 -6.44
N ILE A 31 -0.71 4.99 -5.70
CA ILE A 31 -0.26 5.25 -4.32
C ILE A 31 0.79 6.35 -4.29
N ALA A 32 1.77 6.33 -5.20
CA ALA A 32 2.82 7.35 -5.27
C ALA A 32 2.22 8.73 -5.58
N VAL A 33 1.30 8.79 -6.55
CA VAL A 33 0.65 10.04 -6.96
C VAL A 33 -0.21 10.60 -5.81
N LEU A 34 -0.97 9.77 -5.10
CA LEU A 34 -1.82 10.17 -3.98
C LEU A 34 -1.02 10.56 -2.71
N ALA A 35 0.17 10.01 -2.52
CA ALA A 35 1.09 10.42 -1.46
C ALA A 35 1.79 11.77 -1.76
N GLY A 36 1.51 12.38 -2.92
CA GLY A 36 2.12 13.64 -3.36
C GLY A 36 3.52 13.48 -3.92
N TRP A 37 3.88 12.28 -4.40
CA TRP A 37 5.16 12.01 -5.05
C TRP A 37 5.01 11.97 -6.57
N ALA A 38 5.74 12.85 -7.25
CA ALA A 38 6.06 12.74 -8.66
C ALA A 38 7.39 11.96 -8.78
N PRO A 39 7.49 10.93 -9.65
CA PRO A 39 8.76 10.25 -9.85
C PRO A 39 9.77 11.26 -10.40
N ASN A 40 10.90 11.43 -9.71
CA ASN A 40 12.06 12.07 -10.31
C ASN A 40 12.56 11.11 -11.40
N LEU A 41 12.32 11.44 -12.67
CA LEU A 41 12.64 10.61 -13.85
C LEU A 41 14.15 10.49 -14.13
N SER A 42 14.99 10.79 -13.15
CA SER A 42 16.43 10.61 -13.23
C SER A 42 16.74 9.22 -12.69
N ALA A 43 16.78 8.22 -13.58
CA ALA A 43 17.14 6.86 -13.24
C ALA A 43 18.68 6.74 -13.08
N PRO A 44 19.24 6.53 -11.88
CA PRO A 44 20.55 5.90 -11.79
C PRO A 44 20.39 4.40 -12.04
N SER A 45 21.32 3.84 -12.81
CA SER A 45 21.40 2.42 -13.18
C SER A 45 21.30 1.49 -11.96
N ILE A 46 20.19 0.74 -11.88
CA ILE A 46 19.81 -0.19 -10.78
C ILE A 46 20.51 -1.56 -10.94
N ALA A 47 21.80 -1.57 -11.27
CA ALA A 47 22.55 -2.82 -11.40
C ALA A 47 23.15 -3.31 -10.06
N GLN A 48 23.22 -2.46 -9.03
CA GLN A 48 24.00 -2.74 -7.81
C GLN A 48 23.18 -2.95 -6.52
N MET A 49 21.85 -2.85 -6.53
CA MET A 49 21.06 -3.06 -5.29
C MET A 49 20.71 -4.53 -5.02
N PHE A 50 21.18 -5.45 -5.85
CA PHE A 50 20.92 -6.89 -5.73
C PHE A 50 22.13 -7.67 -5.22
N ASP A 51 23.01 -7.03 -4.44
CA ASP A 51 24.07 -7.76 -3.76
C ASP A 51 23.47 -8.53 -2.58
N SER A 52 23.26 -9.82 -2.81
CA SER A 52 22.67 -10.76 -1.87
C SER A 52 23.68 -11.09 -0.78
N SER A 53 23.80 -10.24 0.24
CA SER A 53 24.40 -10.69 1.50
C SER A 53 23.38 -11.54 2.24
N ALA A 54 23.69 -12.83 2.44
CA ALA A 54 22.97 -13.74 3.31
C ALA A 54 23.01 -13.24 4.76
N SER A 55 22.09 -12.35 5.11
CA SER A 55 21.79 -11.99 6.49
C SER A 55 20.37 -12.48 6.80
N ALA A 56 20.14 -12.95 8.03
CA ALA A 56 18.86 -13.45 8.53
C ALA A 56 17.74 -12.37 8.61
N GLN A 57 17.90 -11.26 7.88
CA GLN A 57 17.06 -10.09 7.92
C GLN A 57 16.23 -9.99 6.64
N GLU A 58 14.97 -9.59 6.81
CA GLU A 58 14.00 -9.54 5.74
C GLU A 58 14.41 -8.57 4.61
N SER A 59 14.30 -9.02 3.36
CA SER A 59 14.69 -8.23 2.19
C SER A 59 13.91 -6.92 2.08
N SER A 60 14.50 -5.88 1.48
CA SER A 60 13.80 -4.62 1.18
C SER A 60 12.60 -4.84 0.26
N PHE A 61 12.68 -5.79 -0.66
CA PHE A 61 11.56 -6.18 -1.52
C PHE A 61 10.38 -6.77 -0.73
N THR A 62 10.65 -7.66 0.22
CA THR A 62 9.61 -8.24 1.07
C THR A 62 8.91 -7.15 1.90
N ARG A 63 9.69 -6.23 2.49
CA ARG A 63 9.16 -5.06 3.21
C ARG A 63 8.33 -4.17 2.28
N TYR A 64 8.80 -3.93 1.06
CA TYR A 64 8.06 -3.21 0.03
C TYR A 64 6.69 -3.87 -0.25
N VAL A 65 6.65 -5.18 -0.50
CA VAL A 65 5.39 -5.89 -0.79
C VAL A 65 4.41 -5.78 0.38
N ARG A 66 4.90 -5.91 1.62
CA ARG A 66 4.06 -5.70 2.81
C ARG A 66 3.51 -4.28 2.88
N SER A 67 4.37 -3.27 2.76
CA SER A 67 3.97 -1.87 2.80
C SER A 67 3.00 -1.51 1.69
N ALA A 68 3.24 -2.01 0.47
CA ALA A 68 2.41 -1.76 -0.69
C ALA A 68 1.00 -2.34 -0.47
N VAL A 69 0.87 -3.58 0.01
CA VAL A 69 -0.45 -4.18 0.28
C VAL A 69 -1.19 -3.41 1.37
N ALA A 70 -0.52 -3.02 2.45
CA ALA A 70 -1.14 -2.21 3.51
C ALA A 70 -1.61 -0.85 2.99
N LEU A 71 -0.81 -0.21 2.14
CA LEU A 71 -1.16 1.06 1.50
C LEU A 71 -2.37 0.92 0.57
N GLU A 72 -2.45 -0.17 -0.18
CA GLU A 72 -3.60 -0.43 -1.04
C GLU A 72 -4.90 -0.61 -0.24
N GLN A 73 -4.85 -1.32 0.89
CA GLN A 73 -6.01 -1.43 1.78
C GLN A 73 -6.46 -0.06 2.28
N ARG A 74 -5.49 0.82 2.63
CA ARG A 74 -5.78 2.21 3.00
C ARG A 74 -6.35 3.02 1.84
N ARG A 75 -5.88 2.80 0.61
CA ARG A 75 -6.38 3.48 -0.59
C ARG A 75 -7.83 3.10 -0.89
N GLN A 76 -8.19 1.82 -0.73
CA GLN A 76 -9.58 1.37 -0.86
C GLN A 76 -10.50 2.00 0.20
N ALA A 77 -10.03 2.10 1.45
CA ALA A 77 -10.77 2.79 2.50
C ALA A 77 -10.93 4.28 2.19
N LEU A 78 -9.85 4.95 1.74
CA LEU A 78 -9.89 6.33 1.30
C LEU A 78 -10.92 6.52 0.18
N GLN A 79 -10.92 5.67 -0.86
CA GLN A 79 -11.87 5.76 -1.96
C GLN A 79 -13.32 5.73 -1.46
N SER A 80 -13.64 4.82 -0.54
CA SER A 80 -14.97 4.73 0.07
C SER A 80 -15.32 5.99 0.88
N GLN A 81 -14.38 6.50 1.69
CA GLN A 81 -14.57 7.72 2.48
C GLN A 81 -14.75 8.95 1.60
N LEU A 82 -14.03 9.04 0.48
CA LEU A 82 -14.17 10.09 -0.52
C LEU A 82 -15.54 10.03 -1.19
N GLN A 83 -16.00 8.84 -1.60
CA GLN A 83 -17.34 8.65 -2.17
C GLN A 83 -18.43 9.11 -1.19
N GLN A 84 -18.29 8.79 0.10
CA GLN A 84 -19.23 9.28 1.12
C GLN A 84 -19.17 10.80 1.28
N ALA A 85 -17.97 11.38 1.25
CA ALA A 85 -17.79 12.83 1.40
C ALA A 85 -18.32 13.63 0.21
N THR A 86 -18.26 13.08 -1.01
CA THR A 86 -18.64 13.78 -2.24
C THR A 86 -20.00 13.36 -2.81
N GLY A 87 -20.78 12.55 -2.08
CA GLY A 87 -22.08 12.07 -2.55
C GLY A 87 -21.98 11.10 -3.72
N GLY A 88 -20.87 10.37 -3.84
CA GLY A 88 -20.62 9.33 -4.84
C GLY A 88 -19.77 9.77 -6.03
N ASN A 89 -19.64 11.07 -6.29
CA ASN A 89 -18.84 11.58 -7.40
C ASN A 89 -17.43 11.96 -6.93
N VAL A 90 -16.45 11.07 -7.09
CA VAL A 90 -15.04 11.34 -6.73
C VAL A 90 -14.26 11.68 -8.00
N PRO A 91 -13.81 12.94 -8.19
CA PRO A 91 -12.98 13.31 -9.32
C PRO A 91 -11.69 12.50 -9.37
N SER A 92 -11.21 12.20 -10.58
CA SER A 92 -9.88 11.62 -10.75
C SER A 92 -8.83 12.59 -10.23
N GLY A 93 -7.93 12.10 -9.37
CA GLY A 93 -6.88 12.94 -8.79
C GLY A 93 -7.39 13.99 -7.80
N VAL A 94 -8.47 13.70 -7.08
CA VAL A 94 -9.08 14.66 -6.12
C VAL A 94 -8.11 15.15 -5.04
N CYS A 95 -7.14 14.32 -4.63
CA CYS A 95 -6.13 14.71 -3.64
C CYS A 95 -5.06 15.65 -4.21
N GLN A 96 -4.88 15.69 -5.53
CA GLN A 96 -3.98 16.63 -6.22
C GLN A 96 -4.70 17.94 -6.54
N ASN A 97 -6.00 17.88 -6.84
CA ASN A 97 -6.80 19.06 -7.18
C ASN A 97 -8.12 19.10 -6.41
N ILE A 98 -8.04 19.54 -5.15
CA ILE A 98 -9.20 19.63 -4.24
C ILE A 98 -10.31 20.57 -4.75
N ASN A 99 -9.97 21.51 -5.64
CA ASN A 99 -10.90 22.51 -6.14
C ASN A 99 -11.98 21.91 -7.05
N GLN A 100 -11.75 20.69 -7.55
CA GLN A 100 -12.73 19.91 -8.32
C GLN A 100 -13.92 19.43 -7.47
N VAL A 101 -13.81 19.47 -6.14
CA VAL A 101 -14.87 19.11 -5.22
C VAL A 101 -15.73 20.34 -4.91
N ASN A 102 -17.04 20.14 -4.75
CA ASN A 102 -17.96 21.17 -4.27
C ASN A 102 -17.48 21.73 -2.91
N GLY A 103 -17.62 23.05 -2.70
CA GLY A 103 -17.11 23.79 -1.55
C GLY A 103 -17.41 23.14 -0.20
N GLY A 104 -18.63 22.66 0.01
CA GLY A 104 -19.05 22.04 1.29
C GLY A 104 -18.33 20.74 1.67
N ALA A 105 -17.68 20.06 0.71
CA ALA A 105 -16.94 18.81 0.97
C ALA A 105 -15.42 18.99 0.89
N ARG A 106 -14.90 20.16 0.47
CA ARG A 106 -13.47 20.38 0.23
C ARG A 106 -12.60 20.13 1.45
N ASP A 107 -12.98 20.66 2.61
CA ASP A 107 -12.16 20.54 3.82
C ASP A 107 -12.11 19.10 4.33
N ARG A 108 -13.25 18.40 4.27
CA ARG A 108 -13.32 16.98 4.60
C ARG A 108 -12.44 16.15 3.67
N VAL A 109 -12.54 16.37 2.35
CA VAL A 109 -11.71 15.66 1.36
C VAL A 109 -10.22 15.97 1.57
N ARG A 110 -9.87 17.23 1.86
CA ARG A 110 -8.48 17.62 2.16
C ARG A 110 -7.94 16.86 3.37
N GLY A 111 -8.72 16.78 4.45
CA GLY A 111 -8.36 16.03 5.65
C GLY A 111 -8.14 14.53 5.36
N LEU A 112 -9.03 13.91 4.58
CA LEU A 112 -8.90 12.51 4.18
C LEU A 112 -7.62 12.25 3.36
N CYS A 113 -7.31 13.12 2.41
CA CYS A 113 -6.07 13.02 1.62
C CYS A 113 -4.81 13.19 2.48
N GLN A 114 -4.82 14.12 3.44
CA GLN A 114 -3.72 14.30 4.39
C GLN A 114 -3.53 13.08 5.29
N GLN A 115 -4.60 12.48 5.79
CA GLN A 115 -4.55 11.26 6.59
C GLN A 115 -3.98 10.07 5.82
N PHE A 116 -4.37 9.93 4.54
CA PHE A 116 -3.79 8.90 3.68
C PHE A 116 -2.30 9.13 3.45
N ARG A 117 -1.88 10.37 3.19
CA ARG A 117 -0.47 10.72 3.04
C ARG A 117 0.33 10.43 4.33
N GLN A 118 -0.23 10.71 5.50
CA GLN A 118 0.42 10.36 6.78
C GLN A 118 0.56 8.84 6.94
N SER A 119 -0.51 8.10 6.62
CA SER A 119 -0.50 6.63 6.69
C SER A 119 0.61 6.01 5.84
N PHE A 120 0.98 6.64 4.71
CA PHE A 120 2.13 6.21 3.92
C PHE A 120 3.43 6.24 4.72
N TYR A 121 3.76 7.37 5.33
CA TYR A 121 4.98 7.48 6.12
C TYR A 121 4.97 6.54 7.34
N ASP A 122 3.83 6.37 7.99
CA ASP A 122 3.68 5.49 9.15
C ASP A 122 3.87 4.00 8.77
N ILE A 123 3.33 3.58 7.63
CA ILE A 123 3.47 2.20 7.13
C ILE A 123 4.93 1.90 6.77
N LEU A 124 5.64 2.86 6.18
CA LEU A 124 7.07 2.71 5.87
C LEU A 124 7.92 2.67 7.13
N ALA A 125 7.62 3.56 8.09
CA ALA A 125 8.31 3.64 9.37
C ALA A 125 8.12 2.40 10.26
N SER A 126 6.99 1.70 10.12
CA SER A 126 6.71 0.48 10.90
C SER A 126 7.43 -0.78 10.40
N GLN A 127 8.14 -0.72 9.26
CA GLN A 127 8.98 -1.83 8.82
C GLN A 127 10.24 -1.96 9.70
N ASN A 128 10.78 -3.16 9.81
CA ASN A 128 12.05 -3.41 10.53
C ASN A 128 13.05 -4.19 9.65
N PRO A 129 14.14 -3.56 9.17
CA PRO A 129 14.45 -2.14 9.29
C PRO A 129 13.39 -1.26 8.60
N LYS A 130 13.35 0.02 8.94
CA LYS A 130 12.49 1.00 8.24
C LYS A 130 12.75 0.93 6.73
N LEU A 131 11.67 0.98 5.95
CA LEU A 131 11.75 1.11 4.50
C LEU A 131 11.76 2.60 4.17
N THR A 132 12.74 3.09 3.41
CA THR A 132 12.73 4.52 3.03
C THR A 132 11.75 4.78 1.89
N PRO A 133 11.27 6.03 1.72
CA PRO A 133 10.48 6.40 0.55
C PRO A 133 11.21 6.10 -0.77
N GLU A 134 12.53 6.32 -0.83
CA GLU A 134 13.35 6.07 -2.01
C GLU A 134 13.40 4.58 -2.36
N GLU A 135 13.60 3.71 -1.37
CA GLU A 135 13.55 2.26 -1.55
C GLU A 135 12.15 1.80 -2.00
N PHE A 136 11.08 2.34 -1.39
CA PHE A 136 9.72 2.02 -1.79
C PHE A 136 9.48 2.41 -3.26
N ASN A 137 9.92 3.61 -3.65
CA ASN A 137 9.69 4.14 -4.98
C ASN A 137 10.51 3.44 -6.07
N SER A 138 11.71 2.96 -5.73
CA SER A 138 12.54 2.19 -6.68
C SER A 138 11.82 0.93 -7.13
N PHE A 139 11.14 0.22 -6.21
CA PHE A 139 10.29 -0.92 -6.55
C PHE A 139 8.99 -0.49 -7.21
N GLN A 140 8.31 0.54 -6.68
CA GLN A 140 7.02 1.01 -7.16
C GLN A 140 7.05 1.44 -8.64
N SER A 141 8.16 2.02 -9.09
CA SER A 141 8.36 2.42 -10.49
C SER A 141 8.37 1.24 -11.47
N GLN A 142 8.67 0.03 -11.00
CA GLN A 142 8.80 -1.17 -11.82
C GLN A 142 7.51 -1.99 -11.90
N VAL A 143 6.55 -1.75 -11.00
CA VAL A 143 5.30 -2.52 -10.86
C VAL A 143 4.41 -2.46 -12.11
N GLY A 144 4.61 -1.47 -12.97
CA GLY A 144 3.91 -1.40 -14.27
C GLY A 144 4.24 -2.57 -15.20
N SER A 145 5.39 -3.22 -15.02
CA SER A 145 5.81 -4.39 -15.80
C SER A 145 5.16 -5.68 -15.31
N ARG A 146 4.80 -6.56 -16.25
CA ARG A 146 4.27 -7.89 -15.91
C ARG A 146 5.18 -8.70 -14.98
N GLN A 147 6.48 -8.71 -15.26
CA GLN A 147 7.47 -9.44 -14.46
C GLN A 147 7.48 -8.98 -13.00
N MET A 148 7.49 -7.66 -12.76
CA MET A 148 7.49 -7.14 -11.40
C MET A 148 6.17 -7.45 -10.68
N CYS A 149 5.03 -7.39 -11.39
CA CYS A 149 3.77 -7.79 -10.79
C CYS A 149 3.76 -9.24 -10.33
N ASP A 150 4.19 -10.17 -11.20
CA ASP A 150 4.17 -11.59 -10.87
C ASP A 150 5.05 -11.88 -9.64
N ARG A 151 6.18 -11.17 -9.50
CA ARG A 151 7.03 -11.21 -8.31
C ARG A 151 6.33 -10.68 -7.06
N VAL A 152 5.68 -9.51 -7.15
CA VAL A 152 4.93 -8.91 -6.04
C VAL A 152 3.78 -9.83 -5.61
N ALA A 153 3.07 -10.42 -6.56
CA ALA A 153 1.98 -11.36 -6.32
C ALA A 153 2.48 -12.65 -5.66
N GLN A 154 3.59 -13.21 -6.13
CA GLN A 154 4.22 -14.38 -5.52
C GLN A 154 4.63 -14.11 -4.07
N GLU A 155 5.26 -12.96 -3.82
CA GLU A 155 5.72 -12.60 -2.49
C GLU A 155 4.55 -12.31 -1.54
N ALA A 156 3.49 -11.66 -2.03
CA ALA A 156 2.27 -11.46 -1.25
C ALA A 156 1.59 -12.79 -0.86
N ARG A 157 1.60 -13.78 -1.77
CA ARG A 157 1.13 -15.15 -1.46
C ARG A 157 2.01 -15.81 -0.41
N ARG A 158 3.34 -15.73 -0.54
CA ARG A 158 4.30 -16.26 0.45
C ARG A 158 4.06 -15.69 1.84
N LEU A 159 3.78 -14.38 1.91
CA LEU A 159 3.49 -13.65 3.13
C LEU A 159 2.03 -13.80 3.62
N LYS A 160 1.16 -14.47 2.86
CA LYS A 160 -0.28 -14.64 3.14
C LYS A 160 -1.03 -13.31 3.30
N LEU A 161 -0.68 -12.31 2.49
CA LEU A 161 -1.24 -10.95 2.56
C LEU A 161 -2.48 -10.73 1.68
N GLY A 162 -2.76 -11.66 0.75
CA GLY A 162 -3.84 -11.49 -0.23
C GLY A 162 -3.47 -12.03 -1.60
N GLU A 163 -4.44 -12.02 -2.51
CA GLU A 163 -4.21 -12.25 -3.94
C GLU A 163 -4.08 -10.91 -4.67
N ILE A 164 -3.02 -10.78 -5.46
CA ILE A 164 -2.76 -9.63 -6.32
C ILE A 164 -3.01 -10.06 -7.76
N SER A 165 -3.86 -9.32 -8.47
CA SER A 165 -4.18 -9.54 -9.88
C SER A 165 -3.28 -8.71 -10.78
N CYS A 166 -2.56 -9.40 -11.65
CA CYS A 166 -1.65 -8.82 -12.63
C CYS A 166 -2.29 -8.60 -14.02
N LYS A 167 -3.61 -8.77 -14.16
CA LYS A 167 -4.29 -8.81 -15.48
C LYS A 167 -4.07 -7.56 -16.34
N ASP A 168 -3.86 -6.41 -15.71
CA ASP A 168 -3.69 -5.12 -16.40
C ASP A 168 -2.22 -4.65 -16.51
N ALA A 169 -1.26 -5.48 -16.09
CA ALA A 169 0.17 -5.18 -16.29
C ALA A 169 0.54 -5.25 -17.77
N LYS A 170 1.39 -4.34 -18.22
CA LYS A 170 1.93 -4.32 -19.60
C LYS A 170 3.29 -5.00 -19.68
#